data_AF-A0A8J7VXM9-F1
#
_entry.id   AF-A0A8J7VXM9-F1
#
_cell.length_a   1.000
_cell.length_b   1.000
_cell.length_c   1.000
_cell.angle_alpha   90.00
_cell.angle_beta   90.00
_cell.angle_gamma   90.00
#
_symmetry.space_group_name_H-M   'P 1'
#
loop_
_entity.id
_entity.type
_entity.pdbx_description
1 polymer ?
#
loop_
_entity_poly.entity_id
_entity_poly.type
_entity_poly.pdbx_seq_one_letter_code
_entity_poly.pdbx_strand_id
1 'polypeptide(L)' 'MTYTYCKKVISNTIYKSQEEKDDMQQKLDVFLLNDRIIQEQYTELTTLLAAKEIVA' A
#
# COMPACT_ATOMS: atom_id res chain seq x y z
N MET A 1 -9.22 -7.21 -8.53
CA MET A 1 -7.90 -7.47 -9.16
C MET A 1 -6.81 -6.58 -8.56
N THR A 2 -6.93 -5.25 -8.68
CA THR A 2 -5.92 -4.30 -8.18
C THR A 2 -5.69 -4.41 -6.67
N TYR A 3 -6.76 -4.43 -5.86
CA TYR A 3 -6.66 -4.61 -4.40
C TYR A 3 -5.88 -5.86 -3.99
N THR A 4 -6.18 -7.01 -4.60
CA THR A 4 -5.51 -8.28 -4.31
C THR A 4 -4.02 -8.22 -4.62
N TYR A 5 -3.65 -7.52 -5.70
CA TYR A 5 -2.26 -7.26 -6.06
C TYR A 5 -1.58 -6.34 -5.04
N CYS A 6 -2.19 -5.20 -4.71
CA CYS A 6 -1.65 -4.28 -3.70
C CYS A 6 -1.45 -4.98 -2.36
N LYS A 7 -2.42 -5.80 -1.92
CA LYS A 7 -2.32 -6.58 -0.69
C LYS A 7 -1.15 -7.58 -0.74
N LYS A 8 -1.00 -8.31 -1.84
CA LYS A 8 0.13 -9.22 -2.05
C LYS A 8 1.47 -8.47 -2.05
N VAL A 9 1.53 -7.31 -2.69
CA VAL A 9 2.74 -6.47 -2.73
C VAL A 9 3.08 -6.02 -1.33
N ILE A 10 2.15 -5.42 -0.57
CA ILE A 10 2.41 -4.97 0.81
C ILE A 10 2.79 -6.15 1.73
N SER A 11 2.16 -7.32 1.57
CA SER A 11 2.52 -8.52 2.33
C SER A 11 3.91 -9.06 2.01
N ASN A 12 4.30 -9.11 0.73
CA ASN A 12 5.58 -9.67 0.29
C ASN A 12 6.74 -8.65 0.33
N THR A 13 6.43 -7.36 0.22
CA THR A 13 7.41 -6.30 0.31
C THR A 13 7.84 -6.14 1.77
N ILE A 14 9.16 -6.03 1.93
CA ILE A 14 9.82 -5.67 3.17
C ILE A 14 10.24 -4.22 2.97
N TYR A 15 9.62 -3.31 3.70
CA TYR A 15 9.96 -1.90 3.68
C TYR A 15 11.16 -1.70 4.60
N LYS A 16 12.30 -1.29 4.03
CA LYS A 16 13.55 -1.02 4.74
C LYS A 16 13.66 0.44 5.16
N SER A 17 12.98 1.33 4.44
CA SER A 17 12.98 2.76 4.71
C SER A 17 11.58 3.35 4.63
N GLN A 18 11.38 4.48 5.30
CA GLN A 18 10.14 5.26 5.22
C GLN A 18 9.85 5.70 3.77
N GLU A 19 10.88 6.00 2.98
CA GLU A 19 10.72 6.34 1.55
C GLU A 19 10.03 5.23 0.75
N GLU A 20 10.35 3.95 1.02
CA GLU A 20 9.69 2.84 0.29
C GLU A 20 8.21 2.71 0.67
N LYS A 21 7.84 3.09 1.90
CA LYS A 21 6.44 3.19 2.30
C LYS A 21 5.75 4.33 1.60
N ASP A 22 6.36 5.52 1.59
CA ASP A 22 5.80 6.70 0.95
C ASP A 22 5.60 6.48 -0.56
N ASP A 23 6.55 5.85 -1.25
CA ASP A 23 6.42 5.44 -2.65
C ASP A 23 5.22 4.50 -2.88
N MET A 24 5.02 3.55 -1.97
CA MET A 24 3.90 2.63 -2.09
C MET A 24 2.57 3.31 -1.76
N GLN A 25 2.56 4.25 -0.81
CA GLN A 25 1.41 5.05 -0.47
C GLN A 25 1.00 5.97 -1.63
N GLN A 26 1.96 6.59 -2.31
CA GLN A 26 1.73 7.33 -3.55
C GLN A 26 1.08 6.47 -4.64
N LYS A 27 1.54 5.22 -4.80
CA LYS A 27 0.91 4.29 -5.76
C LYS A 27 -0.52 3.99 -5.38
N LEU A 28 -0.81 3.79 -4.10
CA LEU A 28 -2.18 3.58 -3.59
C LEU A 28 -3.07 4.80 -3.88
N ASP A 29 -2.55 6.02 -3.68
CA ASP A 29 -3.27 7.27 -3.96
C ASP A 29 -3.63 7.38 -5.44
N VAL A 30 -2.69 7.07 -6.34
CA VAL A 30 -2.94 7.06 -7.78
C VAL A 30 -3.98 6.01 -8.16
N PHE A 31 -3.98 4.83 -7.52
CA PHE A 31 -5.00 3.81 -7.78
C PHE A 31 -6.39 4.23 -7.29
N LEU A 32 -6.48 4.92 -6.16
CA LEU A 32 -7.73 5.48 -5.65
C LEU A 32 -8.23 6.61 -6.57
N LEU A 33 -7.36 7.52 -6.98
CA LEU A 33 -7.69 8.61 -7.92
C LEU A 33 -8.14 8.11 -9.30
N ASN A 34 -7.65 6.95 -9.73
CA ASN A 34 -8.08 6.31 -10.97
C ASN A 34 -9.32 5.41 -10.81
N ASP A 35 -10.03 5.45 -9.67
CA ASP A 35 -11.18 4.59 -9.36
C ASP A 35 -10.88 3.07 -9.53
N ARG A 36 -9.60 2.67 -9.37
CA ARG A 36 -9.17 1.27 -9.50
C ARG A 36 -9.36 0.46 -8.23
N ILE A 37 -9.48 1.16 -7.10
CA ILE A 37 -9.80 0.66 -5.77
C ILE A 37 -10.74 1.65 -5.10
N ILE A 38 -11.60 1.16 -4.22
CA ILE A 38 -12.50 2.01 -3.43
C ILE A 38 -11.81 2.50 -2.15
N GLN A 39 -12.38 3.52 -1.53
CA GLN A 39 -11.84 4.14 -0.33
C GLN A 39 -11.62 3.14 0.82
N GLU A 40 -12.56 2.20 1.05
CA GLU A 40 -12.39 1.15 2.07
C GLU A 40 -11.16 0.26 1.81
N GLN A 41 -10.95 -0.15 0.55
CA GLN A 41 -9.80 -0.95 0.14
C GLN A 41 -8.50 -0.19 0.31
N TYR A 42 -8.50 1.09 -0.03
CA TYR A 42 -7.37 1.98 0.20
C TYR A 42 -7.05 2.07 1.69
N THR A 43 -8.03 2.32 2.56
CA THR A 43 -7.82 2.41 4.00
C THR A 43 -7.26 1.11 4.58
N GLU A 44 -7.75 -0.06 4.15
CA GLU A 44 -7.17 -1.34 4.57
C GLU A 44 -5.71 -1.49 4.11
N LEU A 45 -5.40 -1.16 2.86
CA LEU A 45 -4.05 -1.27 2.31
C LEU A 45 -3.08 -0.32 3.02
N THR A 46 -3.49 0.91 3.26
CA THR A 46 -2.70 1.90 4.01
C THR A 46 -2.51 1.48 5.46
N THR A 47 -3.51 0.86 6.08
CA THR A 47 -3.38 0.29 7.44
C THR A 47 -2.39 -0.87 7.46
N LEU A 48 -2.45 -1.77 6.46
CA LEU A 48 -1.48 -2.87 6.32
C LEU A 48 -0.06 -2.35 6.08
N LEU A 49 0.09 -1.30 5.27
CA LEU A 49 1.36 -0.63 5.01
C LEU A 49 1.92 0.02 6.29
N ALA A 50 1.07 0.72 7.05
CA ALA A 50 1.44 1.35 8.31
C ALA A 50 1.84 0.29 9.35
N ALA A 51 1.10 -0.82 9.42
CA ALA A 51 1.34 -1.93 10.35
C ALA A 51 2.63 -2.73 10.04
N LYS A 52 3.15 -2.67 8.81
CA LYS A 52 4.44 -3.30 8.48
C LYS A 52 5.56 -2.54 9.20
N GLU A 53 6.29 -3.22 10.08
CA GLU A 53 7.47 -2.63 10.71
C GLU A 53 8.55 -2.35 9.65
N ILE A 54 9.12 -1.15 9.70
CA ILE A 54 10.26 -0.78 8.87
C ILE A 54 11.47 -1.44 9.52
N VAL A 55 12.00 -2.45 8.86
CA VAL A 55 13.23 -3.11 9.33
C VAL A 55 14.39 -2.27 8.81
N ALA A 56 14.78 -1.27 9.61
CA ALA A 56 15.92 -0.39 9.38
C ALA A 56 17.25 -1.15 9.51
#